data_AF-A0A1Y1UXV2-F1
#
_entry.id   AF-A0A1Y1UXV2-F1
#
_cell.length_a   1.000
_cell.length_b   1.000
_cell.length_c   1.000
_cell.angle_alpha   90.00
_cell.angle_beta   90.00
_cell.angle_gamma   90.00
#
_symmetry.space_group_name_H-M   'P 1'
#
loop_
_entity.id
_entity.type
_entity.pdbx_description
1 polymer ?
#
loop_
_entity_poly.entity_id
_entity_poly.type
_entity_poly.pdbx_seq_one_letter_code
_entity_poly.pdbx_strand_id
1 'polypeptide(L)'
;MQGIIRYALSKSNLSTEIDTYQEIGNGFIRNAFFPWVFLLFFTLNRNNWKRTVNLVLIIHWILRSCGDIIFAFIPLRPYVEGHYWPFSTDNWYKSCALGNVFWLSGEIIADWYPLLRTKAVTNNNKRKIKYVYITCISYNIIKIINIYCYYVGYPIDLRQYDENGNAVKDFAMFKLRWW
;
A
#
# COMPACT_ATOMS: atom_id res chain seq x y z
N MET A 1 30.43 -2.61 25.94
CA MET A 1 28.97 -2.39 25.75
C MET A 1 28.57 -2.35 24.26
N GLN A 2 29.27 -1.60 23.40
CA GLN A 2 28.98 -1.55 21.94
C GLN A 2 29.13 -2.90 21.19
N GLY A 3 30.03 -3.79 21.62
CA GLY A 3 30.20 -5.12 21.00
C GLY A 3 29.02 -6.07 21.23
N ILE A 4 28.36 -5.98 22.40
CA ILE A 4 27.16 -6.77 22.72
C ILE A 4 25.97 -6.26 21.90
N ILE A 5 25.86 -4.93 21.73
CA ILE A 5 24.86 -4.30 20.87
C ILE A 5 25.07 -4.71 19.41
N ARG A 6 26.32 -4.71 18.90
CA ARG A 6 26.63 -5.19 17.54
C ARG A 6 26.34 -6.69 17.35
N TYR A 7 26.66 -7.52 18.33
CA TYR A 7 26.35 -8.96 18.29
C TYR A 7 24.84 -9.21 18.30
N ALA A 8 24.10 -8.52 19.18
CA ALA A 8 22.65 -8.56 19.25
C ALA A 8 22.00 -8.06 17.95
N LEU A 9 22.52 -6.99 17.34
CA LEU A 9 22.09 -6.48 16.04
C LEU A 9 22.39 -7.46 14.90
N SER A 10 23.56 -8.13 14.91
CA SER A 10 23.90 -9.12 13.88
C SER A 10 23.05 -10.39 13.98
N LYS A 11 22.75 -10.83 15.21
CA LYS A 11 21.92 -12.01 15.47
C LYS A 11 20.44 -11.70 15.26
N SER A 12 19.99 -10.49 15.60
CA SER A 12 18.66 -10.02 15.23
C SER A 12 18.53 -9.91 13.72
N ASN A 13 19.53 -9.39 13.00
CA ASN A 13 19.46 -9.28 11.54
C ASN A 13 19.26 -10.65 10.84
N LEU A 14 19.93 -11.71 11.31
CA LEU A 14 19.75 -13.05 10.74
C LEU A 14 18.36 -13.65 10.99
N SER A 15 17.78 -13.47 12.20
CA SER A 15 16.38 -13.84 12.44
C SER A 15 15.42 -12.95 11.66
N THR A 16 15.70 -11.64 11.57
CA THR A 16 14.90 -10.66 10.84
C THR A 16 14.84 -10.99 9.37
N GLU A 17 15.92 -11.44 8.72
CA GLU A 17 15.89 -11.80 7.31
C GLU A 17 14.98 -13.01 7.04
N ILE A 18 15.11 -14.08 7.83
CA ILE A 18 14.25 -15.26 7.70
C ILE A 18 12.78 -14.90 7.99
N ASP A 19 12.53 -14.14 9.06
CA ASP A 19 11.20 -13.67 9.42
C ASP A 19 10.62 -12.74 8.33
N THR A 20 11.46 -11.93 7.69
CA THR A 20 11.07 -11.07 6.57
C THR A 20 10.71 -11.91 5.34
N TYR A 21 11.50 -12.93 5.00
CA TYR A 21 11.15 -13.84 3.90
C TYR A 21 9.86 -14.60 4.18
N GLN A 22 9.62 -15.01 5.44
CA GLN A 22 8.35 -15.58 5.85
C GLN A 22 7.21 -14.57 5.73
N GLU A 23 7.41 -13.31 6.10
CA GLU A 23 6.42 -12.25 5.97
C GLU A 23 6.07 -11.98 4.50
N ILE A 24 7.07 -11.96 3.61
CA ILE A 24 6.89 -11.85 2.16
C ILE A 24 6.10 -13.05 1.63
N GLY A 25 6.48 -14.28 2.00
CA GLY A 25 5.80 -15.50 1.56
C GLY A 25 4.35 -15.58 2.06
N ASN A 26 4.11 -15.15 3.31
CA ASN A 26 2.79 -15.15 3.93
C ASN A 26 1.97 -13.89 3.63
N GLY A 27 2.48 -12.92 2.86
CA GLY A 27 1.86 -11.63 2.64
C GLY A 27 0.41 -11.73 2.11
N PHE A 28 0.15 -12.69 1.22
CA PHE A 28 -1.18 -12.95 0.68
C PHE A 28 -2.16 -13.54 1.71
N ILE A 29 -1.66 -14.37 2.63
CA ILE A 29 -2.48 -15.10 3.62
C ILE A 29 -2.76 -14.21 4.84
N ARG A 30 -1.76 -13.43 5.27
CA ARG A 30 -1.86 -12.52 6.41
C ARG A 30 -2.73 -11.29 6.09
N ASN A 31 -2.96 -11.01 4.82
CA ASN A 31 -3.79 -9.89 4.41
C ASN A 31 -5.21 -10.00 5.00
N ALA A 32 -5.72 -8.91 5.60
CA ALA A 32 -7.03 -8.88 6.24
C ALA A 32 -8.19 -9.25 5.29
N PHE A 33 -8.00 -9.09 3.98
CA PHE A 33 -8.99 -9.44 2.96
C PHE A 33 -8.99 -10.93 2.56
N PHE A 34 -7.97 -11.69 2.96
CA PHE A 34 -7.84 -13.11 2.60
C PHE A 34 -8.99 -13.98 3.13
N PRO A 35 -9.40 -13.92 4.41
CA PRO A 35 -10.55 -14.69 4.89
C PRO A 35 -11.84 -14.37 4.14
N TRP A 36 -12.03 -13.11 3.74
CA TRP A 36 -13.21 -12.68 2.98
C TRP A 36 -13.23 -13.25 1.57
N VAL A 37 -12.09 -13.26 0.90
CA VAL A 37 -11.94 -13.89 -0.42
C VAL A 37 -12.17 -15.40 -0.31
N PHE A 38 -11.61 -16.05 0.71
CA PHE A 38 -11.79 -17.47 0.97
C PHE A 38 -13.26 -17.83 1.25
N LEU A 39 -13.94 -17.06 2.10
CA LEU A 39 -15.37 -17.21 2.35
C LEU A 39 -16.17 -17.07 1.07
N LEU A 40 -15.84 -16.11 0.21
CA LEU A 40 -16.53 -15.91 -1.06
C LEU A 40 -16.36 -17.12 -1.98
N PHE A 41 -15.15 -17.67 -2.07
CA PHE A 41 -14.87 -18.89 -2.84
C PHE A 41 -15.64 -20.11 -2.32
N PHE A 42 -15.69 -20.31 -1.01
CA PHE A 42 -16.30 -21.51 -0.42
C PHE A 42 -17.82 -21.44 -0.25
N THR A 43 -18.38 -20.29 0.17
CA THR A 43 -19.77 -20.22 0.65
C THR A 43 -20.78 -19.72 -0.40
N LEU A 44 -20.41 -18.74 -1.22
CA LEU A 44 -21.40 -17.98 -2.00
C LEU A 44 -21.41 -18.27 -3.50
N ASN A 45 -20.37 -18.92 -4.05
CA ASN A 45 -20.13 -18.79 -5.48
C ASN A 45 -19.48 -19.98 -6.18
N ARG A 46 -19.73 -21.21 -5.72
CA ARG A 46 -19.16 -22.44 -6.31
C ARG A 46 -19.35 -22.55 -7.83
N ASN A 47 -20.43 -21.97 -8.39
CA ASN A 47 -20.78 -22.08 -9.81
C ASN A 47 -20.84 -20.75 -10.60
N ASN A 48 -20.51 -19.58 -10.03
CA ASN A 48 -20.75 -18.27 -10.67
C ASN A 48 -19.53 -17.32 -10.62
N TRP A 49 -18.33 -17.85 -10.88
CA TRP A 49 -17.03 -17.15 -10.73
C TRP A 49 -16.91 -15.86 -11.56
N LYS A 50 -17.70 -15.74 -12.63
CA LYS A 50 -17.69 -14.58 -13.55
C LYS A 50 -18.47 -13.37 -13.05
N ARG A 51 -19.08 -13.41 -11.86
CA ARG A 51 -19.76 -12.24 -11.30
C ARG A 51 -18.74 -11.12 -11.08
N THR A 52 -18.97 -9.97 -11.70
CA THR A 52 -18.09 -8.79 -11.65
C THR A 52 -17.70 -8.40 -10.23
N VAL A 53 -18.63 -8.54 -9.28
CA VAL A 53 -18.41 -8.26 -7.85
C VAL A 53 -17.26 -9.09 -7.26
N ASN A 54 -17.15 -10.36 -7.67
CA ASN A 54 -16.15 -11.28 -7.11
C ASN A 54 -14.78 -11.00 -7.70
N LEU A 55 -14.73 -10.65 -8.99
CA LEU A 55 -13.51 -10.20 -9.64
C LEU A 55 -12.96 -8.94 -8.98
N VAL A 56 -13.81 -7.96 -8.66
CA VAL A 56 -13.41 -6.73 -7.95
C VAL A 56 -12.75 -7.06 -6.61
N LEU A 57 -13.33 -7.98 -5.83
CA LEU A 57 -12.79 -8.36 -4.52
C LEU A 57 -11.46 -9.12 -4.62
N ILE A 58 -11.35 -10.05 -5.58
CA ILE A 58 -10.11 -10.80 -5.82
C ILE A 58 -8.99 -9.84 -6.26
N ILE A 59 -9.27 -8.94 -7.21
CA ILE A 59 -8.31 -7.97 -7.69
C ILE A 59 -7.89 -7.01 -6.57
N HIS A 60 -8.83 -6.53 -5.76
CA HIS A 60 -8.53 -5.70 -4.60
C HIS A 60 -7.57 -6.40 -3.63
N TRP A 61 -7.86 -7.66 -3.27
CA TRP A 61 -7.00 -8.45 -2.38
C TRP A 61 -5.60 -8.67 -2.97
N ILE A 62 -5.49 -8.99 -4.27
CA ILE A 62 -4.20 -9.17 -4.95
C ILE A 62 -3.40 -7.88 -4.90
N LEU A 63 -4.00 -6.75 -5.30
CA LEU A 63 -3.32 -5.45 -5.31
C LEU A 63 -2.89 -5.03 -3.90
N ARG A 64 -3.75 -5.24 -2.89
CA ARG A 64 -3.40 -4.93 -1.50
C ARG A 64 -2.21 -5.77 -1.02
N SER A 65 -2.25 -7.07 -1.29
CA SER A 65 -1.19 -8.01 -0.91
C SER A 65 0.13 -7.70 -1.63
N CYS A 66 0.09 -7.31 -2.91
CA CYS A 66 1.27 -6.86 -3.63
C CYS A 66 1.92 -5.63 -2.97
N GLY A 67 1.11 -4.64 -2.55
CA GLY A 67 1.61 -3.47 -1.82
C GLY A 67 2.27 -3.84 -0.49
N ASP A 68 1.64 -4.74 0.28
CA ASP A 68 2.18 -5.21 1.56
C ASP A 68 3.52 -5.96 1.37
N ILE A 69 3.62 -6.80 0.33
CA ILE A 69 4.84 -7.51 -0.02
C ILE A 69 5.96 -6.54 -0.41
N ILE A 70 5.66 -5.54 -1.24
CA ILE A 70 6.63 -4.50 -1.63
C ILE A 70 7.17 -3.75 -0.41
N PHE A 71 6.32 -3.53 0.58
CA PHE A 71 6.68 -2.91 1.85
C PHE A 71 7.55 -3.82 2.73
N ALA A 72 7.24 -5.12 2.75
CA ALA A 72 8.03 -6.13 3.49
C ALA A 72 9.47 -6.27 2.96
N PHE A 73 9.77 -5.81 1.75
CA PHE A 73 11.16 -5.75 1.23
C PHE A 73 12.02 -4.64 1.85
N ILE A 74 11.44 -3.66 2.56
CA ILE A 74 12.19 -2.55 3.17
C ILE A 74 13.31 -3.03 4.13
N PRO A 75 13.04 -3.91 5.11
CA PRO A 75 14.07 -4.40 6.03
C PRO A 75 15.21 -5.21 5.39
N LEU A 76 15.03 -5.75 4.17
CA LEU A 76 16.09 -6.49 3.46
C LEU A 76 17.15 -5.57 2.83
N ARG A 77 16.92 -4.26 2.82
CA ARG A 77 17.81 -3.30 2.18
C ARG A 77 18.70 -2.61 3.23
N PRO A 78 19.91 -2.19 2.84
CA PRO A 78 20.87 -1.65 3.80
C PRO A 78 20.32 -0.39 4.48
N TYR A 79 20.49 -0.35 5.80
CA TYR A 79 20.18 0.81 6.62
C TYR A 79 21.23 1.90 6.41
N VAL A 80 20.79 3.13 6.14
CA VAL A 80 21.68 4.31 6.07
C VAL A 80 21.44 5.16 7.33
N GLU A 81 22.50 5.33 8.13
CA GLU A 81 22.46 6.17 9.33
C GLU A 81 22.12 7.63 8.97
N GLY A 82 21.46 8.34 9.90
CA GLY A 82 21.10 9.74 9.73
C GLY A 82 19.98 10.03 8.73
N HIS A 83 19.24 9.01 8.26
CA HIS A 83 18.09 9.18 7.38
C HIS A 83 16.76 8.91 8.10
N TYR A 84 15.67 9.57 7.71
CA TYR A 84 14.31 9.23 8.12
C TYR A 84 13.88 7.88 7.51
N TRP A 85 13.01 7.14 8.19
CA TRP A 85 12.38 5.93 7.64
C TRP A 85 11.74 6.26 6.27
N PRO A 86 12.02 5.51 5.19
CA PRO A 86 12.55 4.15 5.07
C PRO A 86 14.08 4.05 4.87
N PHE A 87 14.84 4.97 5.45
CA PHE A 87 16.30 4.97 5.59
C PHE A 87 17.11 5.13 4.30
N SER A 88 16.46 5.24 3.15
CA SER A 88 17.12 5.52 1.87
C SER A 88 16.11 6.10 0.89
N THR A 89 16.58 7.02 0.04
CA THR A 89 15.80 7.61 -1.05
C THR A 89 15.37 6.53 -2.06
N ASP A 90 16.21 5.53 -2.28
CA ASP A 90 15.89 4.36 -3.09
C ASP A 90 14.74 3.54 -2.49
N ASN A 91 14.73 3.36 -1.17
CA ASN A 91 13.66 2.65 -0.47
C ASN A 91 12.34 3.38 -0.52
N TRP A 92 12.39 4.71 -0.48
CA TRP A 92 11.22 5.55 -0.65
C TRP A 92 10.52 5.25 -1.97
N TYR A 93 11.24 5.32 -3.09
CA TYR A 93 10.61 5.15 -4.40
C TYR A 93 10.29 3.69 -4.73
N LYS A 94 11.23 2.78 -4.47
CA LYS A 94 11.08 1.36 -4.82
C LYS A 94 10.09 0.63 -3.92
N SER A 95 9.91 1.05 -2.67
CA SER A 95 9.01 0.38 -1.73
C SER A 95 7.83 1.23 -1.30
N CYS A 96 8.06 2.45 -0.77
CA CYS A 96 6.94 3.25 -0.24
C CYS A 96 6.04 3.79 -1.35
N ALA A 97 6.61 4.48 -2.34
CA ALA A 97 5.86 5.06 -3.45
C ALA A 97 5.21 3.96 -4.30
N LEU A 98 5.99 2.93 -4.68
CA LEU A 98 5.47 1.81 -5.46
C LEU A 98 4.40 1.02 -4.70
N GLY A 99 4.63 0.72 -3.42
CA GLY A 99 3.63 0.04 -2.57
C GLY A 99 2.35 0.86 -2.44
N ASN A 100 2.46 2.18 -2.31
CA ASN A 100 1.31 3.07 -2.26
C ASN A 100 0.52 3.09 -3.58
N VAL A 101 1.18 2.97 -4.74
CA VAL A 101 0.49 2.79 -6.03
C VAL A 101 -0.40 1.55 -5.99
N PHE A 102 0.12 0.41 -5.53
CA PHE A 102 -0.65 -0.84 -5.44
C PHE A 102 -1.80 -0.74 -4.43
N TRP A 103 -1.56 -0.15 -3.25
CA TRP A 103 -2.59 0.05 -2.25
C TRP A 103 -3.73 0.94 -2.75
N LEU A 104 -3.41 2.13 -3.27
CA LEU A 104 -4.42 3.07 -3.76
C LEU A 104 -5.11 2.57 -5.04
N SER A 105 -4.41 1.84 -5.91
CA SER A 105 -5.05 1.18 -7.06
C SER A 105 -6.05 0.11 -6.63
N GLY A 106 -5.72 -0.66 -5.59
CA GLY A 106 -6.64 -1.60 -4.96
C GLY A 106 -7.89 -0.90 -4.44
N GLU A 107 -7.72 0.23 -3.74
CA GLU A 107 -8.85 1.03 -3.24
C GLU A 107 -9.69 1.64 -4.36
N ILE A 108 -9.07 2.12 -5.45
CA ILE A 108 -9.79 2.63 -6.61
C ILE A 108 -10.70 1.54 -7.18
N ILE A 109 -10.21 0.31 -7.31
CA ILE A 109 -11.01 -0.82 -7.81
C ILE A 109 -12.13 -1.19 -6.83
N ALA A 110 -11.86 -1.18 -5.52
CA ALA A 110 -12.88 -1.42 -4.50
C ALA A 110 -14.00 -0.38 -4.51
N ASP A 111 -13.72 0.88 -4.83
CA ASP A 111 -14.75 1.95 -4.91
C ASP A 111 -15.80 1.70 -6.02
N TRP A 112 -15.53 0.83 -7.00
CA TRP A 112 -16.53 0.42 -7.98
C TRP A 112 -17.53 -0.60 -7.42
N TYR A 113 -17.24 -1.23 -6.27
CA TYR A 113 -18.13 -2.20 -5.65
C TYR A 113 -19.49 -1.60 -5.24
N PRO A 114 -19.57 -0.48 -4.50
CA PRO A 114 -20.84 0.19 -4.20
C PRO A 114 -21.62 0.57 -5.46
N LEU A 115 -20.95 0.97 -6.53
CA LEU A 115 -21.57 1.32 -7.79
C LEU A 115 -22.26 0.12 -8.45
N LEU A 116 -21.58 -1.04 -8.48
CA LEU A 116 -22.16 -2.29 -8.98
C LEU A 116 -23.37 -2.73 -8.15
N ARG A 117 -23.30 -2.61 -6.81
CA ARG A 117 -24.38 -2.98 -5.90
C ARG A 117 -25.59 -2.05 -5.99
N THR A 118 -25.36 -0.74 -6.01
CA THR A 118 -26.44 0.25 -6.14
C THR A 118 -27.16 0.14 -7.48
N LYS A 119 -26.45 -0.16 -8.57
CA LYS A 119 -27.05 -0.42 -9.88
C LYS A 119 -28.02 -1.60 -9.86
N ALA A 120 -27.67 -2.68 -9.16
CA ALA A 120 -28.53 -3.85 -9.02
C ALA A 120 -29.79 -3.55 -8.18
N VAL A 121 -29.66 -2.76 -7.10
CA VAL A 121 -30.78 -2.45 -6.18
C VAL A 121 -31.75 -1.41 -6.75
N THR A 122 -31.24 -0.40 -7.47
CA THR A 122 -32.05 0.73 -7.97
C THR A 122 -32.71 0.46 -9.33
N ASN A 123 -32.67 -0.78 -9.83
CA ASN A 123 -33.22 -1.21 -11.11
C ASN A 123 -32.89 -0.23 -12.26
N ASN A 124 -31.63 0.21 -12.34
CA ASN A 124 -31.13 1.16 -13.34
C ASN A 124 -31.78 2.56 -13.34
N ASN A 125 -32.28 3.07 -12.20
CA ASN A 125 -32.70 4.46 -12.12
C ASN A 125 -31.52 5.43 -12.35
N LYS A 126 -31.46 5.98 -13.57
CA LYS A 126 -30.33 6.78 -14.07
C LYS A 126 -30.01 8.00 -13.20
N ARG A 127 -31.02 8.66 -12.61
CA ARG A 127 -30.81 9.88 -11.80
C ARG A 127 -30.07 9.56 -10.50
N LYS A 128 -30.47 8.50 -9.78
CA LYS A 128 -29.85 8.12 -8.50
C LYS A 128 -28.44 7.56 -8.71
N ILE A 129 -28.24 6.74 -9.75
CA ILE A 129 -26.94 6.15 -10.08
C ILE A 129 -25.93 7.23 -10.51
N LYS A 130 -26.38 8.30 -11.19
CA LYS A 130 -25.49 9.42 -11.59
C LYS A 130 -24.77 10.05 -10.40
N TYR A 131 -25.44 10.25 -9.27
CA TYR A 131 -24.80 10.80 -8.07
C TYR A 131 -23.71 9.87 -7.52
N VAL A 132 -23.97 8.56 -7.49
CA VAL A 132 -22.98 7.55 -7.05
C VAL A 132 -21.76 7.54 -7.98
N TYR A 133 -21.96 7.68 -9.29
CA TYR A 133 -20.85 7.82 -10.24
C TYR A 133 -20.01 9.07 -9.97
N ILE A 134 -20.64 10.22 -9.77
CA ILE A 134 -19.93 11.48 -9.52
C ILE A 134 -19.07 11.37 -8.27
N THR A 135 -19.61 10.85 -7.17
CA THR A 135 -18.86 10.68 -5.93
C THR A 135 -17.72 9.67 -6.09
N CYS A 136 -17.96 8.54 -6.77
CA CYS A 136 -16.92 7.54 -7.01
C CYS A 136 -15.76 8.13 -7.82
N ILE A 137 -16.06 8.88 -8.89
CA ILE A 137 -15.04 9.52 -9.72
C ILE A 137 -14.27 10.58 -8.93
N SER A 138 -14.94 11.44 -8.16
CA SER A 138 -14.27 12.47 -7.37
C SER A 138 -13.32 11.89 -6.33
N TYR A 139 -13.73 10.83 -5.62
CA TYR A 139 -12.85 10.15 -4.66
C TYR A 139 -11.66 9.45 -5.33
N ASN A 140 -11.87 8.83 -6.50
CA ASN A 140 -10.78 8.20 -7.25
C ASN A 140 -9.75 9.22 -7.75
N ILE A 141 -10.17 10.43 -8.14
CA ILE A 141 -9.24 11.51 -8.52
C ILE A 141 -8.33 11.90 -7.34
N ILE A 142 -8.89 12.03 -6.14
CA ILE A 142 -8.11 12.34 -4.93
C ILE A 142 -7.04 11.27 -4.68
N LYS A 143 -7.38 9.99 -4.87
CA LYS A 143 -6.41 8.88 -4.73
C LYS A 143 -5.30 8.95 -5.77
N ILE A 144 -5.61 9.30 -7.01
CA ILE A 144 -4.59 9.51 -8.05
C ILE A 144 -3.67 10.68 -7.70
N ILE A 145 -4.20 11.78 -7.17
CA ILE A 145 -3.41 12.91 -6.68
C ILE A 145 -2.50 12.46 -5.53
N ASN A 146 -3.00 11.63 -4.61
CA ASN A 146 -2.20 11.09 -3.51
C ASN A 146 -1.04 10.21 -4.02
N ILE A 147 -1.28 9.36 -5.03
CA ILE A 147 -0.20 8.63 -5.72
C ILE A 147 0.85 9.61 -6.27
N TYR A 148 0.41 10.66 -6.95
CA TYR A 148 1.29 11.65 -7.55
C TYR A 148 2.14 12.39 -6.48
N CYS A 149 1.58 12.71 -5.31
CA CYS A 149 2.31 13.37 -4.22
C CYS A 149 3.58 12.62 -3.78
N TYR A 150 3.61 11.28 -3.87
CA TYR A 150 4.81 10.48 -3.56
C TYR A 150 5.96 10.69 -4.55
N TYR A 151 5.66 11.14 -5.78
CA TYR A 151 6.64 11.34 -6.85
C TYR A 151 7.00 12.81 -7.10
N VAL A 152 6.19 13.77 -6.65
CA VAL A 152 6.45 15.22 -6.84
C VAL A 152 7.79 15.66 -6.26
N GLY A 153 8.21 15.06 -5.15
CA GLY A 153 9.47 15.40 -4.49
C GLY A 153 10.70 14.67 -5.04
N TYR A 154 10.69 14.14 -6.27
CA TYR A 154 11.81 13.33 -6.78
C TYR A 154 13.06 14.16 -7.16
N PRO A 155 14.27 13.86 -6.62
CA PRO A 155 14.58 12.95 -5.51
C PRO A 155 14.41 13.61 -4.13
N ILE A 156 13.72 12.93 -3.21
CA ILE A 156 13.46 13.46 -1.86
C ILE A 156 14.69 13.29 -1.00
N ASP A 157 15.13 14.35 -0.32
CA ASP A 157 16.20 14.22 0.66
C ASP A 157 15.63 13.71 2.00
N LEU A 158 16.02 12.48 2.36
CA LEU A 158 15.63 11.84 3.62
C LEU A 158 16.66 12.02 4.72
N ARG A 159 17.77 12.72 4.47
CA ARG A 159 18.75 13.04 5.52
C ARG A 159 18.08 13.83 6.64
N GLN A 160 18.45 13.58 7.88
CA GLN A 160 17.94 14.33 9.04
C GLN A 160 18.64 15.68 9.15
N TYR A 161 19.95 15.70 8.89
CA TYR A 161 20.80 16.88 8.92
C TYR A 161 21.60 17.00 7.63
N ASP A 162 21.73 18.22 7.13
CA ASP A 162 22.61 18.59 6.02
C ASP A 162 24.08 18.62 6.47
N GLU A 163 25.03 18.73 5.52
CA GLU A 163 26.48 18.85 5.77
C GLU A 163 26.82 20.02 6.71
N ASN A 164 25.95 21.03 6.77
CA ASN A 164 26.05 22.21 7.62
C ASN A 164 25.38 22.05 9.01
N GLY A 165 24.86 20.86 9.34
CA GLY A 165 24.16 20.59 10.60
C GLY A 165 22.72 21.11 10.67
N ASN A 166 22.17 21.62 9.57
CA ASN A 166 20.80 22.12 9.49
C ASN A 166 19.80 20.99 9.25
N ALA A 167 18.63 21.03 9.89
CA ALA A 167 17.58 20.04 9.67
C ALA A 167 16.97 20.15 8.26
N VAL A 168 16.92 19.02 7.54
CA VAL A 168 16.33 18.94 6.20
C VAL A 168 14.80 18.97 6.30
N LYS A 169 14.15 19.85 5.55
CA LYS A 169 12.69 20.09 5.62
C LYS A 169 11.87 19.29 4.61
N ASP A 170 12.51 18.63 3.66
CA ASP A 170 11.86 17.97 2.52
C ASP A 170 10.87 16.88 2.96
N PHE A 171 11.26 16.06 3.93
CA PHE A 171 10.38 15.04 4.50
C PHE A 171 9.18 15.63 5.24
N ALA A 172 9.37 16.74 5.96
CA ALA A 172 8.28 17.46 6.63
C ALA A 172 7.31 18.09 5.60
N MET A 173 7.86 18.68 4.53
CA MET A 173 7.08 19.25 3.42
C MET A 173 6.28 18.16 2.69
N PHE A 174 6.86 16.98 2.49
CA PHE A 174 6.13 15.83 1.96
C PHE A 174 4.95 15.45 2.86
N LYS A 175 5.16 15.31 4.17
CA LYS A 175 4.09 14.98 5.11
C LYS A 175 2.94 15.98 5.09
N LEU A 176 3.26 17.27 4.97
CA LEU A 176 2.27 18.35 4.85
C LEU A 176 1.49 18.32 3.52
N ARG A 177 2.10 17.82 2.43
CA ARG A 177 1.41 17.64 1.14
C ARG A 177 0.57 16.36 1.10
N TRP A 178 0.94 15.38 1.91
CA TRP A 178 0.28 14.09 1.99
C TRP A 178 -0.97 14.11 2.87
N TRP A 179 -0.94 14.87 3.97
CA TRP A 179 -2.09 15.18 4.83
C TRP A 179 -2.99 16.26 4.23
#